data_AF-A0A8T0WJW8-F1
#
_entry.id   AF-A0A8T0WJW8-F1
#
_cell.length_a   1.000
_cell.length_b   1.000
_cell.length_c   1.000
_cell.angle_alpha   90.00
_cell.angle_beta   90.00
_cell.angle_gamma   90.00
#
_symmetry.space_group_name_H-M   'P 1'
#
loop_
_entity.id
_entity.type
_entity.pdbx_description
1 polymer ?
#
loop_
_entity_poly.entity_id
_entity_poly.type
_entity_poly.pdbx_seq_one_letter_code
_entity_poly.pdbx_strand_id
1 'polypeptide(L)'
;MEGNNSGLEVAVAPQGRELLAALKEVEELFARAAEAGKEVSSMLEAATRVPELKENSSKIIHAITWHRSPSSVSSSYRSELGASSNSLSWTDKSETKSDIFEDYGVMKSGSHSQTLGRLYAWEKKLYEEVKAIDQIRQTYEKKCVQLRNQDARGSELRSAEKTRTTVRDLYTRIWVSLRAAESISDRIQKLRDEELQPQLVELLQGFTKSWKLMVDSHETQRQIMFEVNSFTCPAYGKFCNDAQRHATLKLEVELRNWRSCFVSYVNAQKAYMEALDGWLSKFILTDTIRYSRGISSISPDRAGAPALVVICHDWYTTLSKLPNKRVSFTMRNFLRSVRVLWLKQGEEQQQKRKVDSLSKELDKKLTAYKRAENRIIGTKLLEHKPDIDAKQRMEHLLEKKEMLNVLRKRIEMEKVKHQACMRDTHDVTLNGFKIGLASIFESLTEFSKDLVKLYEDLLAQANSKDSEKATAGKRPCVEGPYSHIAVDAS
;
A
#
# COMPACT_ATOMS: atom_id res chain seq x y z
N MET A 1 -40.56 43.07 33.31
CA MET A 1 -39.87 43.29 32.04
C MET A 1 -38.40 43.07 32.30
N GLU A 2 -37.97 41.84 32.07
CA GLU A 2 -36.62 41.37 32.34
C GLU A 2 -35.63 42.00 31.36
N GLY A 3 -34.55 42.55 31.92
CA GLY A 3 -33.43 43.08 31.15
C GLY A 3 -32.61 41.92 30.59
N ASN A 4 -32.64 41.76 29.27
CA ASN A 4 -31.84 40.78 28.57
C ASN A 4 -30.43 41.36 28.36
N ASN A 5 -29.51 40.97 29.25
CA ASN A 5 -28.10 41.27 29.16
C ASN A 5 -27.48 40.27 28.15
N SER A 6 -27.47 40.63 26.87
CA SER A 6 -26.81 39.82 25.84
C SER A 6 -25.29 39.94 26.02
N GLY A 7 -24.70 38.96 26.69
CA GLY A 7 -23.26 38.80 26.79
C GLY A 7 -22.65 38.71 25.39
N LEU A 8 -21.75 39.64 25.10
CA LEU A 8 -20.78 39.49 24.01
C LEU A 8 -19.93 38.27 24.34
N GLU A 9 -20.20 37.15 23.67
CA GLU A 9 -19.29 36.03 23.60
C GLU A 9 -18.07 36.50 22.81
N VAL A 10 -17.06 36.98 23.53
CA VAL A 10 -15.75 37.29 22.96
C VAL A 10 -15.19 35.96 22.47
N ALA A 11 -15.34 35.71 21.17
CA ALA A 11 -14.63 34.65 20.47
C ALA A 11 -13.14 34.83 20.76
N VAL A 12 -12.61 34.01 21.68
CA VAL A 12 -11.19 33.92 21.96
C VAL A 12 -10.54 33.57 20.62
N ALA A 13 -9.80 34.52 20.05
CA ALA A 13 -9.00 34.28 18.86
C ALA A 13 -8.16 33.02 19.13
N PRO A 14 -8.11 32.05 18.21
CA PRO A 14 -7.39 30.81 18.44
C PRO A 14 -5.95 31.18 18.83
N GLN A 15 -5.52 30.69 19.99
CA GLN A 15 -4.17 30.90 20.49
C GLN A 15 -3.21 30.48 19.39
N GLY A 16 -2.49 31.45 18.86
CA GLY A 16 -1.61 31.23 17.73
C GLY A 16 -0.59 30.15 18.02
N ARG A 17 -0.49 29.16 17.13
CA ARG A 17 0.49 28.08 17.27
C ARG A 17 1.79 28.41 16.53
N GLU A 18 2.90 28.08 17.16
CA GLU A 18 4.24 28.21 16.57
C GLU A 18 4.55 26.99 15.69
N LEU A 19 5.12 27.23 14.50
CA LEU A 19 5.33 26.21 13.47
C LEU A 19 6.18 25.02 13.94
N LEU A 20 7.29 25.23 14.63
CA LEU A 20 8.16 24.13 15.08
C LEU A 20 7.46 23.25 16.13
N ALA A 21 6.72 23.85 17.06
CA ALA A 21 5.88 23.11 18.01
C ALA A 21 4.81 22.28 17.30
N ALA A 22 4.10 22.88 16.35
CA ALA A 22 3.10 22.19 15.52
C ALA A 22 3.70 21.00 14.75
N LEU A 23 4.90 21.15 14.17
CA LEU A 23 5.56 20.09 13.41
C LEU A 23 5.95 18.88 14.29
N LYS A 24 6.26 19.08 15.57
CA LYS A 24 6.52 17.97 16.52
C LYS A 24 5.27 17.16 16.80
N GLU A 25 4.13 17.82 17.02
CA GLU A 25 2.85 17.12 17.18
C GLU A 25 2.45 16.37 15.90
N VAL A 26 2.70 16.98 14.73
CA VAL A 26 2.47 16.34 13.43
C VAL A 26 3.35 15.10 13.25
N GLU A 27 4.59 15.10 13.72
CA GLU A 27 5.50 13.95 13.71
C GLU A 27 4.95 12.78 14.54
N GLU A 28 4.46 13.03 15.74
CA GLU A 28 3.82 12.01 16.57
C GLU A 28 2.59 11.39 15.89
N LEU A 29 1.80 12.21 15.19
CA LEU A 29 0.65 11.74 14.42
C LEU A 29 1.06 10.92 13.19
N PHE A 30 2.18 11.25 12.54
CA PHE A 30 2.75 10.40 11.50
C PHE A 30 3.18 9.04 12.05
N ALA A 31 3.80 9.00 13.23
CA ALA A 31 4.18 7.75 13.87
C ALA A 31 2.95 6.89 14.21
N ARG A 32 1.89 7.50 14.75
CA ARG A 32 0.60 6.83 15.01
C ARG A 32 -0.04 6.29 13.74
N ALA A 33 -0.06 7.09 12.68
CA ALA A 33 -0.57 6.70 11.36
C ALA A 33 0.23 5.53 10.75
N ALA A 34 1.56 5.54 10.91
CA ALA A 34 2.41 4.44 10.45
C ALA A 34 2.16 3.15 11.25
N GLU A 35 1.96 3.26 12.58
CA GLU A 35 1.64 2.12 13.44
C GLU A 35 0.33 1.45 13.05
N ALA A 36 -0.68 2.24 12.70
CA ALA A 36 -1.98 1.74 12.26
C ALA A 36 -1.87 0.80 11.04
N GLY A 37 -0.87 0.98 10.17
CA GLY A 37 -0.64 0.14 9.00
C GLY A 37 0.06 -1.20 9.30
N LYS A 38 0.67 -1.38 10.48
CA LYS A 38 1.46 -2.59 10.79
C LYS A 38 0.60 -3.84 10.89
N GLU A 39 -0.60 -3.73 11.44
CA GLU A 39 -1.55 -4.85 11.54
C GLU A 39 -1.85 -5.43 10.16
N VAL A 40 -2.27 -4.58 9.22
CA VAL A 40 -2.52 -4.97 7.82
C VAL A 40 -1.25 -5.47 7.14
N SER A 41 -0.10 -4.83 7.38
CA SER A 41 1.17 -5.28 6.80
C SER A 41 1.56 -6.69 7.28
N SER A 42 1.23 -7.04 8.52
CA SER A 42 1.47 -8.36 9.10
C SER A 42 0.47 -9.38 8.58
N MET A 43 -0.81 -9.00 8.46
CA MET A 43 -1.86 -9.79 7.83
C MET A 43 -1.50 -10.19 6.38
N LEU A 44 -0.87 -9.28 5.63
CA LEU A 44 -0.39 -9.53 4.27
C LEU A 44 1.00 -10.20 4.21
N GLU A 45 1.66 -10.38 5.35
CA GLU A 45 3.00 -10.97 5.45
C GLU A 45 4.04 -10.27 4.55
N ALA A 46 3.92 -8.94 4.43
CA ALA A 46 4.73 -8.16 3.48
C ALA A 46 6.22 -8.06 3.88
N ALA A 47 6.54 -8.23 5.17
CA ALA A 47 7.89 -8.09 5.71
C ALA A 47 8.76 -9.37 5.63
N THR A 48 8.16 -10.54 5.42
CA THR A 48 8.85 -11.85 5.40
C THR A 48 9.32 -12.28 4.01
N ARG A 49 9.09 -11.48 2.96
CA ARG A 49 9.43 -11.84 1.57
C ARG A 49 10.82 -11.37 1.15
N VAL A 50 11.82 -12.16 1.53
CA VAL A 50 13.08 -12.35 0.78
C VAL A 50 12.89 -13.62 -0.08
N PRO A 51 13.44 -13.72 -1.32
CA PRO A 51 12.77 -14.33 -2.49
C PRO A 51 12.77 -15.87 -2.54
N GLU A 52 11.90 -16.53 -1.77
CA GLU A 52 11.81 -18.01 -1.72
C GLU A 52 10.53 -18.63 -2.33
N LEU A 53 9.63 -17.84 -2.92
CA LEU A 53 8.35 -18.37 -3.45
C LEU A 53 8.51 -19.49 -4.50
N LYS A 54 9.58 -19.46 -5.30
CA LYS A 54 9.84 -20.48 -6.32
C LYS A 54 10.26 -21.82 -5.69
N GLU A 55 11.05 -21.78 -4.62
CA GLU A 55 11.54 -22.98 -3.93
C GLU A 55 10.44 -23.60 -3.05
N ASN A 56 9.62 -22.76 -2.42
CA ASN A 56 8.52 -23.19 -1.56
C ASN A 56 7.39 -23.83 -2.38
N SER A 57 7.14 -23.37 -3.61
CA SER A 57 6.16 -24.03 -4.49
C SER A 57 6.50 -25.51 -4.76
N SER A 58 7.78 -25.85 -4.91
CA SER A 58 8.21 -27.23 -5.14
C SER A 58 8.13 -28.06 -3.86
N LYS A 59 8.46 -27.47 -2.71
CA LYS A 59 8.33 -28.10 -1.37
C LYS A 59 6.85 -28.34 -1.02
N ILE A 60 5.96 -27.40 -1.32
CA ILE A 60 4.51 -27.49 -1.12
C ILE A 60 3.90 -28.52 -2.08
N ILE A 61 4.29 -28.52 -3.36
CA ILE A 61 3.87 -29.55 -4.33
C ILE A 61 4.34 -30.93 -3.87
N HIS A 62 5.57 -31.06 -3.36
CA HIS A 62 6.05 -32.31 -2.78
C HIS A 62 5.24 -32.72 -1.56
N ALA A 63 4.99 -31.84 -0.60
CA ALA A 63 4.17 -32.15 0.58
C ALA A 63 2.74 -32.60 0.21
N ILE A 64 2.11 -31.93 -0.77
CA ILE A 64 0.81 -32.33 -1.33
C ILE A 64 0.89 -33.70 -2.03
N THR A 65 2.02 -34.00 -2.68
CA THR A 65 2.26 -35.28 -3.37
C THR A 65 2.53 -36.43 -2.39
N TRP A 66 3.20 -36.16 -1.25
CA TRP A 66 3.47 -37.13 -0.18
C TRP A 66 2.21 -37.58 0.58
N HIS A 67 1.18 -36.72 0.67
CA HIS A 67 -0.14 -37.11 1.21
C HIS A 67 -0.98 -37.95 0.22
N ARG A 68 -0.41 -38.36 -0.91
CA ARG A 68 -0.96 -39.46 -1.71
C ARG A 68 -0.44 -40.77 -1.12
N SER A 69 -1.28 -41.48 -0.38
CA SER A 69 -1.00 -42.86 0.04
C SER A 69 -0.49 -43.70 -1.15
N PRO A 70 0.65 -44.39 -1.04
CA PRO A 70 1.08 -45.32 -2.07
C PRO A 70 0.35 -46.66 -1.90
N SER A 71 -0.43 -46.99 -2.94
CA SER A 71 -0.79 -48.33 -3.40
C SER A 71 -1.87 -49.13 -2.67
N SER A 72 -2.80 -49.64 -3.48
CA SER A 72 -3.01 -51.09 -3.58
C SER A 72 -3.51 -51.45 -4.98
N VAL A 73 -2.57 -51.69 -5.89
CA VAL A 73 -2.73 -52.67 -6.97
C VAL A 73 -1.69 -53.74 -6.71
N SER A 74 -2.12 -54.94 -6.32
CA SER A 74 -1.41 -56.15 -6.72
C SER A 74 -2.36 -57.34 -6.71
N SER A 75 -2.37 -58.03 -7.84
CA SER A 75 -2.92 -59.36 -8.04
C SER A 75 -2.08 -60.42 -7.29
N SER A 76 -2.80 -61.39 -6.71
CA SER A 76 -2.42 -62.76 -6.33
C SER A 76 -1.03 -63.28 -6.75
N TYR A 77 -0.23 -63.71 -5.77
CA TYR A 77 0.15 -65.13 -5.62
C TYR A 77 0.69 -65.43 -4.20
N ARG A 78 0.25 -66.57 -3.69
CA ARG A 78 0.68 -67.41 -2.54
C ARG A 78 1.95 -67.03 -1.77
N SER A 79 1.81 -66.95 -0.44
CA SER A 79 2.82 -67.37 0.53
C SER A 79 2.14 -68.09 1.70
N GLU A 80 2.47 -69.37 1.87
CA GLU A 80 2.06 -70.21 3.00
C GLU A 80 3.09 -70.12 4.15
N LEU A 81 2.56 -70.28 5.38
CA LEU A 81 3.20 -70.63 6.66
C LEU A 81 3.82 -69.53 7.53
N GLY A 82 3.20 -69.37 8.72
CA GLY A 82 3.93 -69.30 10.00
C GLY A 82 3.48 -68.24 11.01
N ALA A 83 2.48 -68.58 11.84
CA ALA A 83 2.28 -68.21 13.27
C ALA A 83 2.31 -66.70 13.69
N SER A 84 1.57 -66.16 14.67
CA SER A 84 0.62 -66.63 15.68
C SER A 84 0.04 -65.38 16.38
N SER A 85 -1.26 -65.41 16.67
CA SER A 85 -2.06 -64.72 17.71
C SER A 85 -1.94 -63.22 18.06
N ASN A 86 -3.11 -62.56 17.95
CA ASN A 86 -3.83 -61.72 18.95
C ASN A 86 -3.12 -60.45 19.51
N SER A 87 -3.74 -59.30 19.79
CA SER A 87 -5.12 -58.80 19.82
C SER A 87 -5.04 -57.33 20.30
N LEU A 88 -5.95 -56.47 19.79
CA LEU A 88 -6.51 -55.22 20.37
C LEU A 88 -5.66 -54.33 21.32
N SER A 89 -5.54 -53.04 20.99
CA SER A 89 -6.06 -51.93 21.82
C SER A 89 -5.58 -50.57 21.30
N TRP A 90 -6.53 -49.67 21.05
CA TRP A 90 -6.29 -48.24 20.96
C TRP A 90 -6.04 -47.68 22.36
N THR A 91 -4.88 -47.08 22.60
CA THR A 91 -4.70 -46.10 23.67
C THR A 91 -3.75 -44.98 23.23
N ASP A 92 -4.28 -43.79 23.41
CA ASP A 92 -3.72 -42.45 23.57
C ASP A 92 -2.21 -42.31 23.88
N LYS A 93 -1.66 -41.18 23.41
CA LYS A 93 -0.33 -40.57 23.64
C LYS A 93 0.85 -41.02 22.77
N SER A 94 1.18 -40.19 21.78
CA SER A 94 2.45 -39.45 21.81
C SER A 94 2.48 -38.35 20.75
N GLU A 95 2.50 -37.12 21.24
CA GLU A 95 2.95 -35.92 20.57
C GLU A 95 4.32 -36.17 19.92
N THR A 96 4.45 -36.04 18.60
CA THR A 96 5.59 -35.35 17.98
C THR A 96 5.38 -35.21 16.46
N LYS A 97 5.65 -33.99 15.96
CA LYS A 97 5.70 -33.53 14.54
C LYS A 97 4.45 -32.88 13.95
N SER A 98 4.12 -31.71 14.49
CA SER A 98 3.48 -30.61 13.75
C SER A 98 4.38 -29.36 13.62
N ASP A 99 5.70 -29.47 13.85
CA ASP A 99 6.65 -28.33 13.90
C ASP A 99 7.14 -27.83 12.52
N ILE A 100 6.30 -27.83 11.48
CA ILE A 100 6.61 -27.13 10.21
C ILE A 100 5.57 -26.02 9.92
N PHE A 101 4.47 -26.01 10.66
CA PHE A 101 3.38 -25.05 10.51
C PHE A 101 3.11 -24.36 11.85
N GLU A 102 4.15 -23.74 12.40
CA GLU A 102 3.96 -22.86 13.55
C GLU A 102 3.13 -21.65 13.10
N ASP A 103 2.00 -21.50 13.78
CA ASP A 103 0.97 -20.49 13.59
C ASP A 103 1.49 -19.11 13.97
N TYR A 104 2.18 -18.46 13.02
CA TYR A 104 2.57 -17.05 13.11
C TYR A 104 1.52 -16.14 12.41
N GLY A 105 0.26 -16.57 12.32
CA GLY A 105 -0.81 -15.79 11.69
C GLY A 105 -1.33 -14.68 12.59
N VAL A 106 -1.14 -13.41 12.22
CA VAL A 106 -1.89 -12.29 12.84
C VAL A 106 -3.39 -12.40 12.54
N MET A 107 -3.75 -13.06 11.44
CA MET A 107 -5.13 -13.43 11.13
C MET A 107 -5.52 -14.72 11.86
N LYS A 108 -6.74 -14.75 12.42
CA LYS A 108 -7.33 -15.95 13.03
C LYS A 108 -7.62 -17.03 11.99
N SER A 109 -7.83 -16.63 10.73
CA SER A 109 -8.06 -17.51 9.58
C SER A 109 -6.77 -18.06 8.96
N GLY A 110 -5.63 -17.93 9.64
CA GLY A 110 -4.34 -18.48 9.23
C GLY A 110 -3.56 -17.62 8.23
N SER A 111 -2.46 -18.18 7.71
CA SER A 111 -1.53 -17.46 6.84
C SER A 111 -2.08 -17.24 5.43
N HIS A 112 -2.23 -15.96 5.07
CA HIS A 112 -2.71 -15.56 3.75
C HIS A 112 -1.76 -15.98 2.63
N SER A 113 -0.45 -15.86 2.85
CA SER A 113 0.54 -16.22 1.83
C SER A 113 0.58 -17.72 1.57
N GLN A 114 0.43 -18.54 2.61
CA GLN A 114 0.39 -20.00 2.51
C GLN A 114 -0.87 -20.48 1.79
N THR A 115 -2.03 -19.88 2.05
CA THR A 115 -3.28 -20.21 1.35
C THR A 115 -3.16 -19.89 -0.14
N LEU A 116 -2.65 -18.70 -0.51
CA LEU A 116 -2.38 -18.35 -1.91
C LEU A 116 -1.35 -19.29 -2.57
N GLY A 117 -0.29 -19.67 -1.85
CA GLY A 117 0.71 -20.62 -2.33
C GLY A 117 0.13 -22.02 -2.60
N ARG A 118 -0.76 -22.51 -1.72
CA ARG A 118 -1.47 -23.79 -1.92
C ARG A 118 -2.46 -23.72 -3.06
N LEU A 119 -3.21 -22.63 -3.19
CA LEU A 119 -4.12 -22.40 -4.33
C LEU A 119 -3.35 -22.50 -5.65
N TYR A 120 -2.25 -21.76 -5.79
CA TYR A 120 -1.39 -21.80 -6.97
C TYR A 120 -0.89 -23.22 -7.30
N ALA A 121 -0.46 -23.98 -6.29
CA ALA A 121 0.01 -25.36 -6.47
C ALA A 121 -1.10 -26.29 -6.97
N TRP A 122 -2.31 -26.20 -6.40
CA TRP A 122 -3.46 -27.00 -6.84
C TRP A 122 -3.93 -26.61 -8.25
N GLU A 123 -3.91 -25.33 -8.59
CA GLU A 123 -4.24 -24.88 -9.94
C GLU A 123 -3.26 -25.38 -10.99
N LYS A 124 -1.95 -25.33 -10.68
CA LYS A 124 -0.93 -25.90 -11.56
C LYS A 124 -1.17 -27.40 -11.79
N LYS A 125 -1.51 -28.12 -10.73
CA LYS A 125 -1.85 -29.54 -10.82
C LYS A 125 -3.11 -29.79 -11.65
N LEU A 126 -4.15 -28.96 -11.48
CA LEU A 126 -5.37 -29.04 -12.30
C LEU A 126 -5.05 -28.82 -13.78
N TYR A 127 -4.21 -27.84 -14.10
CA TYR A 127 -3.77 -27.57 -15.46
C TYR A 127 -3.04 -28.78 -16.08
N GLU A 128 -2.13 -29.41 -15.33
CA GLU A 128 -1.41 -30.62 -15.78
C GLU A 128 -2.36 -31.79 -16.03
N GLU A 129 -3.34 -32.01 -15.15
CA GLU A 129 -4.35 -33.08 -15.29
C GLU A 129 -5.26 -32.83 -16.51
N VAL A 130 -5.75 -31.60 -16.69
CA VAL A 130 -6.59 -31.22 -17.85
C VAL A 130 -5.81 -31.37 -19.16
N LYS A 131 -4.51 -31.00 -19.17
CA LYS A 131 -3.63 -31.20 -20.33
C LYS A 131 -3.44 -32.68 -20.65
N ALA A 132 -3.27 -33.54 -19.64
CA ALA A 132 -3.16 -34.98 -19.83
C ALA A 132 -4.48 -35.59 -20.37
N ILE A 133 -5.63 -35.15 -19.85
CA ILE A 133 -6.96 -35.54 -20.36
C ILE A 133 -7.07 -35.23 -21.86
N ASP A 134 -6.68 -34.03 -22.28
CA ASP A 134 -6.75 -33.62 -23.68
C ASP A 134 -5.88 -34.51 -24.60
N GLN A 135 -4.66 -34.84 -24.17
CA GLN A 135 -3.78 -35.77 -24.91
C GLN A 135 -4.39 -37.18 -25.05
N ILE A 136 -5.01 -37.69 -23.99
CA ILE A 136 -5.69 -38.99 -24.03
C ILE A 136 -6.92 -38.91 -24.95
N ARG A 137 -7.70 -37.82 -24.91
CA ARG A 137 -8.85 -37.58 -25.81
C ARG A 137 -8.44 -37.56 -27.27
N GLN A 138 -7.37 -36.85 -27.63
CA GLN A 138 -6.85 -36.85 -29.01
C GLN A 138 -6.46 -38.26 -29.48
N THR A 139 -5.88 -39.07 -28.60
CA THR A 139 -5.51 -40.46 -28.91
C THR A 139 -6.76 -41.34 -29.06
N TYR A 140 -7.74 -41.17 -28.17
CA TYR A 140 -9.03 -41.85 -28.23
C TYR A 140 -9.76 -41.57 -29.54
N GLU A 141 -9.85 -40.32 -29.96
CA GLU A 141 -10.51 -39.92 -31.22
C GLU A 141 -9.83 -40.56 -32.44
N LYS A 142 -8.49 -40.55 -32.50
CA LYS A 142 -7.73 -41.24 -33.56
C LYS A 142 -8.04 -42.73 -33.60
N LYS A 143 -8.12 -43.39 -32.43
CA LYS A 143 -8.44 -44.82 -32.33
C LYS A 143 -9.89 -45.13 -32.71
N CYS A 144 -10.84 -44.26 -32.38
CA CYS A 144 -12.22 -44.37 -32.83
C CYS A 144 -12.36 -44.26 -34.35
N VAL A 145 -11.63 -43.33 -34.99
CA VAL A 145 -11.57 -43.25 -36.46
C VAL A 145 -10.93 -44.50 -37.05
N GLN A 146 -9.81 -44.98 -36.48
CA GLN A 146 -9.15 -46.20 -36.92
C GLN A 146 -10.11 -47.41 -36.86
N LEU A 147 -10.87 -47.55 -35.76
CA LEU A 147 -11.83 -48.64 -35.60
C LEU A 147 -12.95 -48.58 -36.64
N ARG A 148 -13.54 -47.39 -36.88
CA ARG A 148 -14.56 -47.22 -37.92
C ARG A 148 -14.06 -47.60 -39.31
N ASN A 149 -12.81 -47.26 -39.63
CA ASN A 149 -12.20 -47.62 -40.90
C ASN A 149 -11.93 -49.13 -41.03
N GLN A 150 -11.56 -49.80 -39.93
CA GLN A 150 -11.35 -51.25 -39.90
C GLN A 150 -12.67 -52.02 -40.07
N ASP A 151 -13.73 -51.55 -39.40
CA ASP A 151 -15.08 -52.10 -39.49
C ASP A 151 -15.65 -51.93 -40.92
N ALA A 152 -15.42 -50.78 -41.57
CA ALA A 152 -15.87 -50.53 -42.95
C ALA A 152 -15.12 -51.33 -44.02
N ARG A 153 -13.85 -51.67 -43.78
CA ARG A 153 -12.97 -52.38 -44.74
C ARG A 153 -12.96 -53.91 -44.57
N GLY A 154 -13.69 -54.45 -43.59
CA GLY A 154 -13.67 -55.90 -43.30
C GLY A 154 -12.29 -56.40 -42.86
N SER A 155 -11.58 -55.62 -42.03
CA SER A 155 -10.24 -56.01 -41.53
C SER A 155 -10.28 -57.24 -40.61
N GLU A 156 -9.14 -57.93 -40.43
CA GLU A 156 -9.05 -59.13 -39.58
C GLU A 156 -9.68 -58.93 -38.19
N LEU A 157 -10.54 -59.88 -37.77
CA LEU A 157 -11.32 -59.83 -36.52
C LEU A 157 -10.46 -59.56 -35.29
N ARG A 158 -9.26 -60.18 -35.22
CA ARG A 158 -8.30 -59.97 -34.12
C ARG A 158 -7.73 -58.56 -34.06
N SER A 159 -7.49 -57.94 -35.23
CA SER A 159 -6.95 -56.58 -35.31
C SER A 159 -7.99 -55.53 -34.89
N ALA A 160 -9.25 -55.71 -35.28
CA ALA A 160 -10.37 -54.86 -34.89
C ALA A 160 -10.68 -54.98 -33.40
N GLU A 161 -10.65 -56.19 -32.82
CA GLU A 161 -10.88 -56.36 -31.39
C GLU A 161 -9.75 -55.74 -30.54
N LYS A 162 -8.49 -55.80 -30.99
CA LYS A 162 -7.39 -55.08 -30.34
C LYS A 162 -7.61 -53.56 -30.37
N THR A 163 -8.13 -53.00 -31.47
CA THR A 163 -8.49 -51.58 -31.49
C THR A 163 -9.64 -51.29 -30.53
N ARG A 164 -10.68 -52.14 -30.47
CA ARG A 164 -11.82 -51.98 -29.51
C ARG A 164 -11.36 -51.97 -28.07
N THR A 165 -10.46 -52.88 -27.67
CA THR A 165 -9.93 -52.91 -26.30
C THR A 165 -9.15 -51.63 -25.98
N THR A 166 -8.34 -51.12 -26.92
CA THR A 166 -7.64 -49.82 -26.72
C THR A 166 -8.60 -48.64 -26.61
N VAL A 167 -9.70 -48.63 -27.37
CA VAL A 167 -10.73 -47.58 -27.26
C VAL A 167 -11.41 -47.62 -25.89
N ARG A 168 -11.77 -48.82 -25.40
CA ARG A 168 -12.37 -48.99 -24.06
C ARG A 168 -11.40 -48.55 -22.95
N ASP A 169 -10.12 -48.93 -23.03
CA ASP A 169 -9.08 -48.49 -22.08
C ASP A 169 -8.93 -46.96 -22.05
N LEU A 170 -8.79 -46.33 -23.22
CA LEU A 170 -8.66 -44.88 -23.32
C LEU A 170 -9.89 -44.16 -22.78
N TYR A 171 -11.09 -44.67 -23.04
CA TYR A 171 -12.33 -44.12 -22.48
C TYR A 171 -12.32 -44.18 -20.94
N THR A 172 -11.99 -45.33 -20.35
CA THR A 172 -11.90 -45.47 -18.89
C THR A 172 -10.84 -44.52 -18.32
N ARG A 173 -9.68 -44.38 -18.97
CA ARG A 173 -8.62 -43.46 -18.54
C ARG A 173 -9.04 -41.99 -18.58
N ILE A 174 -9.77 -41.57 -19.62
CA ILE A 174 -10.36 -40.22 -19.70
C ILE A 174 -11.31 -40.02 -18.52
N TRP A 175 -12.18 -41.00 -18.25
CA TRP A 175 -13.17 -40.90 -17.18
C TRP A 175 -12.52 -40.81 -15.80
N VAL A 176 -11.54 -41.66 -15.49
CA VAL A 176 -10.78 -41.63 -14.23
C VAL A 176 -10.04 -40.29 -14.05
N SER A 177 -9.39 -39.79 -15.10
CA SER A 177 -8.67 -38.51 -15.05
C SER A 177 -9.63 -37.33 -14.87
N LEU A 178 -10.82 -37.38 -15.49
CA LEU A 178 -11.86 -36.37 -15.27
C LEU A 178 -12.32 -36.32 -13.80
N ARG A 179 -12.52 -37.48 -13.16
CA ARG A 179 -12.83 -37.55 -11.72
C ARG A 179 -11.70 -37.01 -10.85
N ALA A 180 -10.45 -37.22 -11.24
CA ALA A 180 -9.29 -36.62 -10.56
C ALA A 180 -9.28 -35.09 -10.68
N ALA A 181 -9.56 -34.54 -11.87
CA ALA A 181 -9.67 -33.11 -12.11
C ALA A 181 -10.85 -32.47 -11.34
N GLU A 182 -12.00 -33.15 -11.25
CA GLU A 182 -13.13 -32.75 -10.40
C GLU A 182 -12.72 -32.66 -8.94
N SER A 183 -12.06 -33.70 -8.40
CA SER A 183 -11.58 -33.71 -7.00
C SER A 183 -10.57 -32.60 -6.72
N ILE A 184 -9.67 -32.28 -7.66
CA ILE A 184 -8.74 -31.15 -7.52
C ILE A 184 -9.51 -29.82 -7.50
N SER A 185 -10.50 -29.66 -8.38
CA SER A 185 -11.35 -28.46 -8.45
C SER A 185 -12.12 -28.25 -7.15
N ASP A 186 -12.69 -29.31 -6.57
CA ASP A 186 -13.36 -29.26 -5.27
C ASP A 186 -12.40 -28.83 -4.16
N ARG A 187 -11.14 -29.28 -4.21
CA ARG A 187 -10.12 -28.85 -3.24
C ARG A 187 -9.78 -27.37 -3.37
N ILE A 188 -9.67 -26.86 -4.59
CA ILE A 188 -9.47 -25.42 -4.85
C ILE A 188 -10.65 -24.61 -4.32
N GLN A 189 -11.88 -25.07 -4.57
CA GLN A 189 -13.10 -24.42 -4.07
C GLN A 189 -13.13 -24.37 -2.54
N LYS A 190 -12.77 -25.47 -1.86
CA LYS A 190 -12.66 -25.49 -0.39
C LYS A 190 -11.63 -24.48 0.12
N LEU A 191 -10.43 -24.43 -0.47
CA LEU A 191 -9.42 -23.44 -0.07
C LEU A 191 -9.91 -21.99 -0.28
N ARG A 192 -10.66 -21.74 -1.36
CA ARG A 192 -11.24 -20.43 -1.64
C ARG A 192 -12.29 -20.04 -0.59
N ASP A 193 -13.24 -20.93 -0.32
CA ASP A 193 -14.42 -20.62 0.49
C ASP A 193 -14.15 -20.74 2.01
N GLU A 194 -13.33 -21.71 2.43
CA GLU A 194 -13.08 -22.03 3.85
C GLU A 194 -11.86 -21.30 4.43
N GLU A 195 -10.89 -20.90 3.60
CA GLU A 195 -9.67 -20.23 4.07
C GLU A 195 -9.51 -18.81 3.50
N LEU A 196 -9.51 -18.66 2.17
CA LEU A 196 -9.24 -17.36 1.55
C LEU A 196 -10.34 -16.33 1.85
N GLN A 197 -11.62 -16.73 1.73
CA GLN A 197 -12.73 -15.84 2.03
C GLN A 197 -12.65 -15.23 3.44
N PRO A 198 -12.55 -16.01 4.54
CA PRO A 198 -12.49 -15.42 5.87
C PRO A 198 -11.20 -14.62 6.11
N GLN A 199 -10.06 -14.99 5.50
CA GLN A 199 -8.84 -14.16 5.51
C GLN A 199 -9.06 -12.78 4.85
N LEU A 200 -9.78 -12.70 3.73
CA LEU A 200 -10.09 -11.42 3.10
C LEU A 200 -11.07 -10.59 3.93
N VAL A 201 -12.01 -11.22 4.64
CA VAL A 201 -12.92 -10.51 5.56
C VAL A 201 -12.13 -9.93 6.74
N GLU A 202 -11.21 -10.69 7.33
CA GLU A 202 -10.29 -10.16 8.37
C GLU A 202 -9.41 -9.03 7.83
N LEU A 203 -8.92 -9.16 6.59
CA LEU A 203 -8.15 -8.10 5.92
C LEU A 203 -8.99 -6.82 5.75
N LEU A 204 -10.26 -6.94 5.35
CA LEU A 204 -11.19 -5.81 5.27
C LEU A 204 -11.38 -5.16 6.65
N GLN A 205 -11.52 -5.94 7.71
CA GLN A 205 -11.62 -5.43 9.08
C GLN A 205 -10.35 -4.68 9.50
N GLY A 206 -9.17 -5.26 9.21
CA GLY A 206 -7.88 -4.63 9.44
C GLY A 206 -7.76 -3.29 8.70
N PHE A 207 -8.10 -3.27 7.41
CA PHE A 207 -8.13 -2.03 6.64
C PHE A 207 -9.08 -0.99 7.24
N THR A 208 -10.34 -1.35 7.54
CA THR A 208 -11.31 -0.41 8.14
C THR A 208 -10.74 0.22 9.40
N LYS A 209 -10.16 -0.57 10.30
CA LYS A 209 -9.56 -0.08 11.55
C LYS A 209 -8.37 0.85 11.29
N SER A 210 -7.44 0.44 10.42
CA SER A 210 -6.27 1.25 10.07
C SER A 210 -6.67 2.59 9.44
N TRP A 211 -7.65 2.60 8.54
CA TRP A 211 -8.09 3.82 7.87
C TRP A 211 -8.89 4.75 8.77
N LYS A 212 -9.64 4.24 9.75
CA LYS A 212 -10.25 5.09 10.79
C LYS A 212 -9.20 5.86 11.59
N LEU A 213 -8.16 5.18 12.05
CA LEU A 213 -7.03 5.83 12.74
C LEU A 213 -6.30 6.83 11.83
N MET A 214 -6.21 6.54 10.52
CA MET A 214 -5.63 7.44 9.53
C MET A 214 -6.47 8.71 9.34
N VAL A 215 -7.80 8.59 9.31
CA VAL A 215 -8.73 9.73 9.28
C VAL A 215 -8.49 10.64 10.49
N ASP A 216 -8.53 10.08 11.70
CA ASP A 216 -8.35 10.84 12.95
C ASP A 216 -6.99 11.55 12.99
N SER A 217 -5.94 10.85 12.56
CA SER A 217 -4.57 11.39 12.51
C SER A 217 -4.46 12.54 11.52
N HIS A 218 -4.97 12.39 10.29
CA HIS A 218 -4.90 13.43 9.27
C HIS A 218 -5.84 14.61 9.56
N GLU A 219 -7.00 14.40 10.18
CA GLU A 219 -7.86 15.49 10.66
C GLU A 219 -7.16 16.31 11.73
N THR A 220 -6.53 15.64 12.69
CA THR A 220 -5.76 16.33 13.73
C THR A 220 -4.58 17.08 13.13
N GLN A 221 -3.80 16.45 12.24
CA GLN A 221 -2.70 17.12 11.52
C GLN A 221 -3.17 18.34 10.72
N ARG A 222 -4.31 18.23 10.03
CA ARG A 222 -4.95 19.34 9.31
C ARG A 222 -5.26 20.49 10.27
N GLN A 223 -5.93 20.20 11.38
CA GLN A 223 -6.32 21.19 12.38
C GLN A 223 -5.09 21.91 12.98
N ILE A 224 -4.06 21.14 13.37
CA ILE A 224 -2.79 21.68 13.85
C ILE A 224 -2.21 22.69 12.84
N MET A 225 -2.18 22.34 11.55
CA MET A 225 -1.64 23.25 10.53
C MET A 225 -2.49 24.50 10.32
N PHE A 226 -3.82 24.46 10.50
CA PHE A 226 -4.66 25.66 10.42
C PHE A 226 -4.39 26.65 11.57
N GLU A 227 -4.09 26.13 12.76
CA GLU A 227 -3.78 26.89 13.98
C GLU A 227 -2.40 27.57 13.95
N VAL A 228 -1.49 27.10 13.09
CA VAL A 228 -0.18 27.72 12.90
C VAL A 228 -0.35 29.16 12.40
N ASN A 229 0.22 30.12 13.10
CA ASN A 229 0.20 31.53 12.68
C ASN A 229 1.50 32.29 12.97
N SER A 230 2.46 31.63 13.60
CA SER A 230 3.75 32.22 13.92
C SER A 230 4.87 31.26 13.60
N PHE A 231 6.03 31.83 13.29
CA PHE A 231 7.27 31.11 13.11
C PHE A 231 8.36 31.93 13.77
N THR A 232 8.64 31.62 15.03
CA THR A 232 9.66 32.34 15.82
C THR A 232 10.95 31.54 15.76
N CYS A 233 11.72 31.71 14.69
CA CYS A 233 13.07 31.17 14.67
C CYS A 233 13.92 31.96 15.70
N PRO A 234 14.48 31.33 16.76
CA PRO A 234 15.33 32.00 17.75
C PRO A 234 16.62 32.57 17.14
N ALA A 235 16.81 32.36 15.84
CA ALA A 235 17.99 32.74 15.09
C ALA A 235 17.61 33.67 13.93
N TYR A 236 17.21 34.88 14.30
CA TYR A 236 17.15 36.01 13.38
C TYR A 236 18.49 36.12 12.62
N GLY A 237 18.50 35.86 11.30
CA GLY A 237 19.70 35.81 10.47
C GLY A 237 20.33 34.43 10.17
N LYS A 238 19.72 33.30 10.58
CA LYS A 238 20.23 31.93 10.24
C LYS A 238 19.73 31.36 8.91
N PHE A 239 18.81 32.01 8.19
CA PHE A 239 18.36 31.55 6.86
C PHE A 239 19.39 31.76 5.74
N CYS A 240 20.59 32.26 6.08
CA CYS A 240 21.71 32.49 5.18
C CYS A 240 22.81 31.42 5.23
N ASN A 241 22.59 30.26 5.86
CA ASN A 241 23.61 29.21 5.94
C ASN A 241 23.39 28.08 4.91
N ASP A 242 24.49 27.44 4.48
CA ASP A 242 24.42 26.31 3.54
C ASP A 242 23.70 25.10 4.15
N ALA A 243 23.72 24.97 5.49
CA ALA A 243 23.04 23.90 6.21
C ALA A 243 21.51 23.92 6.05
N GLN A 244 20.88 25.10 6.08
CA GLN A 244 19.43 25.28 5.94
C GLN A 244 18.96 25.00 4.52
N ARG A 245 19.76 25.43 3.54
CA ARG A 245 19.51 25.11 2.12
C ARG A 245 19.65 23.61 1.88
N HIS A 246 20.63 22.98 2.50
CA HIS A 246 20.79 21.52 2.46
C HIS A 246 19.63 20.80 3.14
N ALA A 247 19.16 21.26 4.30
CA ALA A 247 17.98 20.71 4.96
C ALA A 247 16.71 20.85 4.11
N THR A 248 16.57 21.96 3.39
CA THR A 248 15.45 22.21 2.47
C THR A 248 15.50 21.27 1.26
N LEU A 249 16.69 21.00 0.72
CA LEU A 249 16.88 19.99 -0.33
C LEU A 249 16.57 18.58 0.17
N LYS A 250 16.99 18.23 1.39
CA LYS A 250 16.66 16.94 2.01
C LYS A 250 15.15 16.79 2.19
N LEU A 251 14.46 17.83 2.67
CA LEU A 251 13.01 17.85 2.73
C LEU A 251 12.37 17.65 1.36
N GLU A 252 12.88 18.30 0.31
CA GLU A 252 12.37 18.10 -1.05
C GLU A 252 12.50 16.62 -1.49
N VAL A 253 13.62 15.97 -1.20
CA VAL A 253 13.82 14.54 -1.48
C VAL A 253 12.82 13.68 -0.73
N GLU A 254 12.64 13.90 0.58
CA GLU A 254 11.69 13.13 1.39
C GLU A 254 10.24 13.34 0.95
N LEU A 255 9.84 14.55 0.55
CA LEU A 255 8.50 14.80 0.02
C LEU A 255 8.26 14.11 -1.34
N ARG A 256 9.29 14.02 -2.19
CA ARG A 256 9.20 13.23 -3.43
C ARG A 256 9.07 11.74 -3.11
N ASN A 257 9.84 11.25 -2.14
CA ASN A 257 9.77 9.87 -1.66
C ASN A 257 8.37 9.55 -1.12
N TRP A 258 7.85 10.39 -0.21
CA TRP A 258 6.50 10.24 0.36
C TRP A 258 5.42 10.15 -0.73
N ARG A 259 5.46 11.06 -1.71
CA ARG A 259 4.55 11.01 -2.86
C ARG A 259 4.68 9.73 -3.67
N SER A 260 5.91 9.28 -3.93
CA SER A 260 6.17 8.04 -4.67
C SER A 260 5.63 6.82 -3.92
N CYS A 261 5.90 6.73 -2.61
CA CYS A 261 5.41 5.69 -1.73
C CYS A 261 3.88 5.65 -1.70
N PHE A 262 3.21 6.80 -1.58
CA PHE A 262 1.75 6.89 -1.62
C PHE A 262 1.18 6.33 -2.93
N VAL A 263 1.72 6.76 -4.08
CA VAL A 263 1.27 6.27 -5.40
C VAL A 263 1.53 4.77 -5.53
N SER A 264 2.71 4.30 -5.12
CA SER A 264 3.07 2.88 -5.16
C SER A 264 2.15 2.03 -4.28
N TYR A 265 1.83 2.50 -3.08
CA TYR A 265 0.93 1.81 -2.15
C TYR A 265 -0.48 1.64 -2.75
N VAL A 266 -1.06 2.71 -3.28
CA VAL A 266 -2.38 2.63 -3.93
C VAL A 266 -2.37 1.71 -5.15
N ASN A 267 -1.30 1.77 -5.96
CA ASN A 267 -1.16 0.90 -7.13
C ASN A 267 -0.99 -0.57 -6.73
N ALA A 268 -0.25 -0.86 -5.65
CA ALA A 268 -0.04 -2.22 -5.16
C ALA A 268 -1.36 -2.84 -4.67
N GLN A 269 -2.17 -2.08 -3.93
CA GLN A 269 -3.52 -2.54 -3.52
C GLN A 269 -4.42 -2.81 -4.73
N LYS A 270 -4.43 -1.91 -5.72
CA LYS A 270 -5.20 -2.10 -6.95
C LYS A 270 -4.75 -3.34 -7.71
N ALA A 271 -3.44 -3.53 -7.90
CA ALA A 271 -2.90 -4.68 -8.61
C ALA A 271 -3.21 -6.01 -7.89
N TYR A 272 -3.13 -6.02 -6.56
CA TYR A 272 -3.51 -7.18 -5.77
C TYR A 272 -4.99 -7.54 -5.98
N MET A 273 -5.89 -6.56 -5.88
CA MET A 273 -7.33 -6.80 -6.09
C MET A 273 -7.68 -7.12 -7.53
N GLU A 274 -7.00 -6.54 -8.51
CA GLU A 274 -7.16 -6.86 -9.94
C GLU A 274 -6.77 -8.31 -10.24
N ALA A 275 -5.65 -8.78 -9.69
CA ALA A 275 -5.23 -10.17 -9.84
C ALA A 275 -6.25 -11.13 -9.22
N LEU A 276 -6.78 -10.77 -8.04
CA LEU A 276 -7.75 -11.58 -7.33
C LEU A 276 -9.12 -11.62 -8.00
N ASP A 277 -9.64 -10.47 -8.45
CA ASP A 277 -10.88 -10.37 -9.24
C ASP A 277 -10.76 -11.14 -10.56
N GLY A 278 -9.63 -10.96 -11.27
CA GLY A 278 -9.33 -11.68 -12.49
C GLY A 278 -9.29 -13.20 -12.31
N TRP A 279 -8.71 -13.68 -11.20
CA TRP A 279 -8.71 -15.09 -10.82
C TRP A 279 -10.11 -15.61 -10.50
N LEU A 280 -10.85 -14.90 -9.64
CA LEU A 280 -12.20 -15.27 -9.21
C LEU A 280 -13.21 -15.30 -10.37
N SER A 281 -13.06 -14.42 -11.36
CA SER A 281 -13.93 -14.37 -12.54
C SER A 281 -13.93 -15.67 -13.35
N LYS A 282 -12.85 -16.47 -13.27
CA LYS A 282 -12.75 -17.76 -13.98
C LYS A 282 -13.71 -18.82 -13.44
N PHE A 283 -14.12 -18.71 -12.18
CA PHE A 283 -15.08 -19.61 -11.57
C PHE A 283 -16.51 -19.37 -12.11
N ILE A 284 -16.88 -18.12 -12.39
CA ILE A 284 -18.20 -17.78 -12.94
C ILE A 284 -18.35 -18.37 -14.36
N LEU A 285 -17.31 -18.26 -15.19
CA LEU A 285 -17.33 -18.81 -16.55
C LEU A 285 -17.52 -20.33 -16.55
N THR A 286 -17.02 -21.03 -15.53
CA THR A 286 -17.06 -22.49 -15.44
C THR A 286 -18.46 -23.01 -15.11
N ASP A 287 -19.22 -22.31 -14.26
CA ASP A 287 -20.62 -22.69 -13.97
C ASP A 287 -21.53 -22.46 -15.18
N THR A 288 -21.32 -21.38 -15.96
CA THR A 288 -22.08 -21.17 -17.20
C THR A 288 -21.78 -22.25 -18.24
N ILE A 289 -20.51 -22.69 -18.36
CA ILE A 289 -20.11 -23.77 -19.28
C ILE A 289 -20.62 -25.15 -18.82
N ARG A 290 -20.70 -25.43 -17.51
CA ARG A 290 -21.29 -26.69 -16.99
C ARG A 290 -22.78 -26.83 -17.34
N TYR A 291 -23.51 -25.73 -17.50
CA TYR A 291 -24.95 -25.74 -17.77
C TYR A 291 -25.36 -25.33 -19.19
N SER A 292 -24.47 -24.82 -20.04
CA SER A 292 -24.83 -24.38 -21.39
C SER A 292 -23.89 -24.90 -22.47
N ARG A 293 -24.25 -26.08 -23.01
CA ARG A 293 -23.85 -26.46 -24.36
C ARG A 293 -24.67 -25.62 -25.35
N GLY A 294 -24.22 -24.38 -25.56
CA GLY A 294 -24.77 -23.44 -26.53
C GLY A 294 -25.66 -22.38 -25.89
N ILE A 295 -25.10 -21.19 -25.67
CA ILE A 295 -25.63 -19.86 -26.06
C ILE A 295 -24.58 -18.83 -25.61
N SER A 296 -24.27 -17.92 -26.52
CA SER A 296 -23.32 -16.82 -26.36
C SER A 296 -23.82 -15.77 -25.35
N SER A 297 -22.86 -15.20 -24.61
CA SER A 297 -22.87 -13.88 -23.98
C SER A 297 -24.08 -13.52 -23.11
N ILE A 298 -23.96 -13.73 -21.79
CA ILE A 298 -24.83 -13.12 -20.79
C ILE A 298 -23.93 -12.44 -19.74
N SER A 299 -24.21 -11.17 -19.47
CA SER A 299 -23.64 -10.40 -18.36
C SER A 299 -23.76 -11.20 -17.05
N PRO A 300 -22.79 -11.15 -16.12
CA PRO A 300 -22.90 -11.88 -14.86
C PRO A 300 -24.11 -11.34 -14.09
N ASP A 301 -25.19 -12.12 -14.07
CA ASP A 301 -26.36 -11.81 -13.27
C ASP A 301 -25.98 -11.98 -11.79
N ARG A 302 -26.16 -10.92 -11.00
CA ARG A 302 -25.74 -10.84 -9.58
C ARG A 302 -26.42 -11.89 -8.68
N ALA A 303 -27.48 -12.52 -9.16
CA ALA A 303 -28.31 -13.44 -8.39
C ALA A 303 -27.68 -14.81 -8.10
N GLY A 304 -26.65 -15.23 -8.86
CA GLY A 304 -26.05 -16.57 -8.72
C GLY A 304 -24.54 -16.63 -8.41
N ALA A 305 -23.83 -15.49 -8.41
CA ALA A 305 -22.39 -15.47 -8.22
C ALA A 305 -21.98 -15.70 -6.74
N PRO A 306 -20.90 -16.47 -6.47
CA PRO A 306 -20.39 -16.62 -5.11
C PRO A 306 -20.07 -15.27 -4.47
N ALA A 307 -20.41 -15.11 -3.18
CA ALA A 307 -20.29 -13.83 -2.47
C ALA A 307 -18.90 -13.20 -2.58
N LEU A 308 -17.85 -14.04 -2.49
CA LEU A 308 -16.46 -13.63 -2.61
C LEU A 308 -16.15 -12.94 -3.95
N VAL A 309 -16.73 -13.43 -5.05
CA VAL A 309 -16.49 -12.86 -6.39
C VAL A 309 -17.10 -11.46 -6.47
N VAL A 310 -18.32 -11.29 -5.95
CA VAL A 310 -19.00 -9.99 -5.94
C VAL A 310 -18.23 -8.98 -5.08
N ILE A 311 -17.81 -9.37 -3.87
CA ILE A 311 -17.05 -8.51 -2.96
C ILE A 311 -15.72 -8.10 -3.59
N CYS A 312 -14.96 -9.03 -4.17
CA CYS A 312 -13.66 -8.70 -4.78
C CYS A 312 -13.81 -7.79 -6.01
N HIS A 313 -14.87 -8.01 -6.81
CA HIS A 313 -15.17 -7.16 -7.95
C HIS A 313 -15.57 -5.74 -7.54
N ASP A 314 -16.50 -5.62 -6.58
CA ASP A 314 -16.94 -4.33 -6.04
C ASP A 314 -15.76 -3.59 -5.36
N TRP A 315 -14.87 -4.34 -4.69
CA TRP A 315 -13.65 -3.81 -4.09
C TRP A 315 -12.68 -3.26 -5.14
N TYR A 316 -12.36 -4.03 -6.18
CA TYR A 316 -11.48 -3.58 -7.27
C TYR A 316 -12.05 -2.37 -8.02
N THR A 317 -13.32 -2.42 -8.41
CA THR A 317 -13.97 -1.36 -9.20
C THR A 317 -14.08 -0.06 -8.41
N THR A 318 -14.34 -0.12 -7.10
CA THR A 318 -14.42 1.08 -6.26
C THR A 318 -13.04 1.65 -5.95
N LEU A 319 -12.05 0.82 -5.61
CA LEU A 319 -10.65 1.26 -5.46
C LEU A 319 -10.16 2.00 -6.71
N SER A 320 -10.53 1.49 -7.90
CA SER A 320 -10.14 2.08 -9.18
C SER A 320 -10.66 3.50 -9.39
N LYS A 321 -11.81 3.85 -8.80
CA LYS A 321 -12.47 5.15 -8.92
C LYS A 321 -12.04 6.18 -7.85
N LEU A 322 -11.26 5.77 -6.84
CA LEU A 322 -10.87 6.66 -5.74
C LEU A 322 -10.06 7.88 -6.20
N PRO A 323 -10.21 9.04 -5.53
CA PRO A 323 -9.57 10.31 -5.91
C PRO A 323 -8.07 10.40 -5.52
N ASN A 324 -7.30 9.31 -5.66
CA ASN A 324 -5.88 9.28 -5.29
C ASN A 324 -5.01 10.30 -6.06
N LYS A 325 -5.45 10.71 -7.26
CA LYS A 325 -4.80 11.77 -8.05
C LYS A 325 -4.82 13.13 -7.35
N ARG A 326 -5.86 13.44 -6.56
CA ARG A 326 -5.99 14.70 -5.81
C ARG A 326 -4.89 14.81 -4.76
N VAL A 327 -4.67 13.75 -3.96
CA VAL A 327 -3.59 13.67 -2.97
C VAL A 327 -2.21 13.83 -3.62
N SER A 328 -1.96 13.10 -4.72
CA SER A 328 -0.67 13.25 -5.42
C SER A 328 -0.46 14.67 -5.99
N PHE A 329 -1.54 15.40 -6.29
CA PHE A 329 -1.46 16.76 -6.81
C PHE A 329 -1.16 17.78 -5.69
N THR A 330 -1.82 17.68 -4.54
CA THR A 330 -1.55 18.54 -3.37
C THR A 330 -0.11 18.37 -2.88
N MET A 331 0.40 17.12 -2.80
CA MET A 331 1.81 16.85 -2.49
C MET A 331 2.77 17.49 -3.50
N ARG A 332 2.42 17.47 -4.79
CA ARG A 332 3.21 18.13 -5.84
C ARG A 332 3.20 19.65 -5.71
N ASN A 333 2.08 20.24 -5.30
CA ASN A 333 2.01 21.68 -5.07
C ASN A 333 2.86 22.10 -3.88
N PHE A 334 2.85 21.34 -2.79
CA PHE A 334 3.74 21.63 -1.66
C PHE A 334 5.22 21.51 -2.02
N LEU A 335 5.59 20.52 -2.84
CA LEU A 335 6.94 20.43 -3.42
C LEU A 335 7.34 21.70 -4.20
N ARG A 336 6.40 22.36 -4.89
CA ARG A 336 6.67 23.65 -5.56
C ARG A 336 6.91 24.75 -4.53
N SER A 337 6.14 24.81 -3.46
CA SER A 337 6.36 25.76 -2.35
C SER A 337 7.74 25.58 -1.71
N VAL A 338 8.18 24.34 -1.48
CA VAL A 338 9.54 24.04 -0.95
C VAL A 338 10.64 24.48 -1.92
N ARG A 339 10.44 24.35 -3.23
CA ARG A 339 11.38 24.90 -4.23
C ARG A 339 11.45 26.42 -4.20
N VAL A 340 10.29 27.09 -4.07
CA VAL A 340 10.24 28.55 -3.93
C VAL A 340 10.98 28.98 -2.66
N LEU A 341 10.79 28.26 -1.54
CA LEU A 341 11.53 28.49 -0.31
C LEU A 341 13.05 28.37 -0.53
N TRP A 342 13.51 27.33 -1.23
CA TRP A 342 14.94 27.15 -1.53
C TRP A 342 15.51 28.30 -2.36
N LEU A 343 14.75 28.82 -3.33
CA LEU A 343 15.14 29.99 -4.13
C LEU A 343 15.25 31.25 -3.25
N LYS A 344 14.26 31.48 -2.37
CA LYS A 344 14.25 32.63 -1.44
C LYS A 344 15.38 32.59 -0.43
N GLN A 345 15.67 31.41 0.13
CA GLN A 345 16.86 31.20 0.96
C GLN A 345 18.16 31.55 0.20
N GLY A 346 18.22 31.26 -1.10
CA GLY A 346 19.37 31.62 -1.94
C GLY A 346 19.52 33.12 -2.20
N GLU A 347 18.42 33.81 -2.48
CA GLU A 347 18.37 35.27 -2.62
C GLU A 347 18.83 35.96 -1.33
N GLU A 348 18.30 35.52 -0.19
CA GLU A 348 18.66 36.03 1.13
C GLU A 348 20.14 35.83 1.43
N GLN A 349 20.66 34.61 1.18
CA GLN A 349 22.07 34.28 1.38
C GLN A 349 23.00 35.14 0.51
N GLN A 350 22.64 35.35 -0.76
CA GLN A 350 23.41 36.20 -1.66
C GLN A 350 23.45 37.65 -1.16
N GLN A 351 22.30 38.16 -0.72
CA GLN A 351 22.19 39.51 -0.19
C GLN A 351 22.99 39.68 1.12
N LYS A 352 22.99 38.67 1.99
CA LYS A 352 23.83 38.64 3.19
C LYS A 352 25.32 38.65 2.87
N ARG A 353 25.78 37.84 1.92
CA ARG A 353 27.19 37.84 1.46
C ARG A 353 27.62 39.21 0.95
N LYS A 354 26.73 39.95 0.30
CA LYS A 354 26.99 41.32 -0.17
C LYS A 354 27.15 42.31 0.99
N VAL A 355 26.27 42.25 2.00
CA VAL A 355 26.40 43.05 3.23
C VAL A 355 27.71 42.75 3.96
N ASP A 356 28.05 41.47 4.10
CA ASP A 356 29.27 41.04 4.81
C ASP A 356 30.55 41.45 4.06
N SER A 357 30.54 41.36 2.72
CA SER A 357 31.66 41.81 1.88
C SER A 357 31.91 43.32 2.02
N LEU A 358 30.85 44.13 1.92
CA LEU A 358 30.95 45.58 2.09
C LEU A 358 31.36 45.96 3.53
N SER A 359 30.86 45.25 4.53
CA SER A 359 31.25 45.48 5.94
C SER A 359 32.73 45.19 6.16
N LYS A 360 33.25 44.07 5.62
CA LYS A 360 34.68 43.75 5.64
C LYS A 360 35.52 44.79 4.90
N GLU A 361 35.03 45.33 3.78
CA GLU A 361 35.69 46.43 3.08
C GLU A 361 35.73 47.70 3.94
N LEU A 362 34.62 48.07 4.58
CA LEU A 362 34.55 49.21 5.48
C LEU A 362 35.55 49.07 6.64
N ASP A 363 35.65 47.90 7.26
CA ASP A 363 36.60 47.66 8.35
C ASP A 363 38.05 47.81 7.89
N LYS A 364 38.39 47.29 6.70
CA LYS A 364 39.72 47.47 6.09
C LYS A 364 40.02 48.94 5.79
N LYS A 365 39.06 49.67 5.22
CA LYS A 365 39.22 51.10 4.89
C LYS A 365 39.28 51.96 6.15
N LEU A 366 38.49 51.63 7.18
CA LEU A 366 38.47 52.33 8.47
C LEU A 366 39.79 52.14 9.22
N THR A 367 40.35 50.92 9.24
CA THR A 367 41.66 50.67 9.85
C THR A 367 42.79 51.37 9.08
N ALA A 368 42.71 51.45 7.75
CA ALA A 368 43.66 52.21 6.94
C ALA A 368 43.54 53.73 7.17
N TYR A 369 42.30 54.25 7.28
CA TYR A 369 42.04 55.66 7.62
C TYR A 369 42.62 56.01 8.99
N LYS A 370 42.33 55.23 10.04
CA LYS A 370 42.87 55.45 11.39
C LYS A 370 44.40 55.45 11.41
N ARG A 371 45.04 54.55 10.64
CA ARG A 371 46.50 54.53 10.47
C ARG A 371 47.03 55.80 9.79
N ALA A 372 46.36 56.30 8.75
CA ALA A 372 46.76 57.52 8.05
C ALA A 372 46.55 58.78 8.91
N GLU A 373 45.44 58.85 9.65
CA GLU A 373 45.12 59.92 10.60
C GLU A 373 46.17 60.00 11.71
N ASN A 374 46.50 58.86 12.34
CA ASN A 374 47.54 58.79 13.38
C ASN A 374 48.92 59.23 12.87
N ARG A 375 49.28 58.92 11.62
CA ARG A 375 50.55 59.38 11.02
C ARG A 375 50.59 60.91 10.90
N ILE A 376 49.49 61.52 10.43
CA ILE A 376 49.40 62.97 10.24
C ILE A 376 49.43 63.69 11.59
N ILE A 377 48.73 63.17 12.60
CA ILE A 377 48.78 63.69 13.98
C ILE A 377 50.20 63.59 14.56
N GLY A 378 50.87 62.45 14.37
CA GLY A 378 52.25 62.24 14.81
C GLY A 378 53.26 63.21 14.18
N THR A 379 53.16 63.47 12.87
CA THR A 379 54.02 64.47 12.19
C THR A 379 53.76 65.90 12.64
N LYS A 380 52.50 66.27 12.94
CA LYS A 380 52.16 67.61 13.45
C LYS A 380 52.72 67.90 14.85
N LEU A 381 53.00 66.85 15.64
CA LEU A 381 53.63 66.99 16.96
C LEU A 381 55.15 67.24 16.87
N LEU A 382 55.78 66.87 15.75
CA LEU A 382 57.24 66.87 15.59
C LEU A 382 57.76 68.10 14.82
N GLU A 383 56.96 68.67 13.90
CA GLU A 383 57.39 69.76 13.00
C GLU A 383 56.56 71.04 13.21
N HIS A 384 57.18 72.03 13.87
CA HIS A 384 56.57 73.34 14.15
C HIS A 384 56.76 74.32 12.98
N LYS A 385 56.29 73.96 11.76
CA LYS A 385 56.14 74.91 10.63
C LYS A 385 54.88 74.60 9.79
N PRO A 386 54.10 75.61 9.39
CA PRO A 386 52.91 75.41 8.59
C PRO A 386 53.31 75.32 7.10
N ASP A 387 53.45 74.10 6.60
CA ASP A 387 53.73 73.87 5.17
C ASP A 387 52.42 73.63 4.39
N ILE A 388 52.38 74.05 3.13
CA ILE A 388 51.24 73.91 2.20
C ILE A 388 50.81 72.43 2.06
N ASP A 389 51.76 71.52 2.23
CA ASP A 389 51.60 70.07 2.26
C ASP A 389 50.70 69.58 3.42
N ALA A 390 50.75 70.21 4.59
CA ALA A 390 49.90 69.82 5.73
C ALA A 390 48.41 70.05 5.46
N LYS A 391 48.08 71.08 4.66
CA LYS A 391 46.70 71.41 4.27
C LYS A 391 46.17 70.40 3.24
N GLN A 392 46.98 70.06 2.23
CA GLN A 392 46.66 69.02 1.24
C GLN A 392 46.49 67.63 1.87
N ARG A 393 47.35 67.25 2.83
CA ARG A 393 47.21 65.99 3.59
C ARG A 393 45.89 65.93 4.38
N MET A 394 45.41 67.07 4.87
CA MET A 394 44.18 67.18 5.65
C MET A 394 42.93 67.14 4.75
N GLU A 395 42.97 67.77 3.58
CA GLU A 395 41.94 67.63 2.53
C GLU A 395 41.80 66.16 2.08
N HIS A 396 42.91 65.48 1.82
CA HIS A 396 42.89 64.06 1.44
C HIS A 396 42.34 63.14 2.56
N LEU A 397 42.53 63.48 3.84
CA LEU A 397 41.86 62.77 4.94
C LEU A 397 40.34 63.02 4.94
N LEU A 398 39.92 64.26 4.69
CA LEU A 398 38.51 64.63 4.56
C LEU A 398 37.83 63.86 3.42
N GLU A 399 38.47 63.77 2.25
CA GLU A 399 37.98 62.95 1.12
C GLU A 399 37.86 61.47 1.49
N LYS A 400 38.86 60.91 2.18
CA LYS A 400 38.81 59.52 2.67
C LYS A 400 37.68 59.31 3.67
N LYS A 401 37.44 60.27 4.56
CA LYS A 401 36.32 60.24 5.51
C LYS A 401 34.98 60.26 4.78
N GLU A 402 34.86 61.06 3.72
CA GLU A 402 33.64 61.10 2.93
C GLU A 402 33.40 59.80 2.13
N MET A 403 34.45 59.21 1.56
CA MET A 403 34.37 57.87 0.97
C MET A 403 33.89 56.81 1.97
N LEU A 404 34.36 56.87 3.23
CA LEU A 404 33.87 55.98 4.30
C LEU A 404 32.39 56.22 4.63
N ASN A 405 31.93 57.48 4.63
CA ASN A 405 30.53 57.82 4.84
C ASN A 405 29.64 57.27 3.72
N VAL A 406 30.06 57.41 2.46
CA VAL A 406 29.36 56.84 1.30
C VAL A 406 29.27 55.31 1.42
N LEU A 407 30.37 54.65 1.80
CA LEU A 407 30.39 53.20 2.01
C LEU A 407 29.46 52.76 3.15
N ARG A 408 29.41 53.51 4.26
CA ARG A 408 28.44 53.27 5.36
C ARG A 408 27.00 53.38 4.89
N LYS A 409 26.66 54.45 4.15
CA LYS A 409 25.31 54.61 3.57
C LYS A 409 24.97 53.45 2.64
N ARG A 410 25.93 52.97 1.83
CA ARG A 410 25.76 51.80 0.96
C ARG A 410 25.49 50.52 1.75
N ILE A 411 26.23 50.26 2.82
CA ILE A 411 26.00 49.10 3.69
C ILE A 411 24.59 49.15 4.27
N GLU A 412 24.15 50.31 4.74
CA GLU A 412 22.83 50.45 5.34
C GLU A 412 21.70 50.18 4.32
N MET A 413 21.83 50.68 3.09
CA MET A 413 20.90 50.34 2.00
C MET A 413 20.87 48.83 1.72
N GLU A 414 22.02 48.15 1.72
CA GLU A 414 22.09 46.71 1.46
C GLU A 414 21.59 45.87 2.66
N LYS A 415 21.69 46.38 3.89
CA LYS A 415 21.07 45.76 5.09
C LYS A 415 19.56 45.83 5.04
N VAL A 416 18.98 46.95 4.61
CA VAL A 416 17.52 47.08 4.43
C VAL A 416 17.02 46.07 3.39
N LYS A 417 17.75 45.88 2.28
CA LYS A 417 17.45 44.84 1.29
C LYS A 417 17.54 43.43 1.88
N HIS A 418 18.57 43.16 2.69
CA HIS A 418 18.70 41.87 3.37
C HIS A 418 17.51 41.62 4.31
N GLN A 419 17.07 42.61 5.09
CA GLN A 419 15.89 42.52 5.95
C GLN A 419 14.59 42.28 5.17
N ALA A 420 14.47 42.82 3.95
CA ALA A 420 13.36 42.49 3.06
C ALA A 420 13.42 41.01 2.63
N CYS A 421 14.57 40.52 2.15
CA CYS A 421 14.74 39.12 1.79
C CYS A 421 14.47 38.17 2.97
N MET A 422 14.90 38.53 4.19
CA MET A 422 14.62 37.72 5.39
C MET A 422 13.11 37.62 5.67
N ARG A 423 12.36 38.72 5.48
CA ARG A 423 10.90 38.72 5.64
C ARG A 423 10.23 37.86 4.57
N ASP A 424 10.68 37.94 3.32
CA ASP A 424 10.18 37.09 2.24
C ASP A 424 10.43 35.60 2.51
N THR A 425 11.64 35.23 2.93
CA THR A 425 11.97 33.83 3.29
C THR A 425 11.11 33.36 4.47
N HIS A 426 10.93 34.22 5.47
CA HIS A 426 10.10 33.93 6.64
C HIS A 426 8.64 33.69 6.27
N ASP A 427 8.05 34.59 5.48
CA ASP A 427 6.66 34.50 5.02
C ASP A 427 6.44 33.26 4.16
N VAL A 428 7.34 32.98 3.21
CA VAL A 428 7.29 31.78 2.37
C VAL A 428 7.45 30.51 3.20
N THR A 429 8.25 30.54 4.27
CA THR A 429 8.36 29.39 5.18
C THR A 429 7.05 29.17 5.94
N LEU A 430 6.54 30.21 6.61
CA LEU A 430 5.32 30.09 7.42
C LEU A 430 4.11 29.72 6.56
N ASN A 431 3.83 30.50 5.52
CA ASN A 431 2.67 30.29 4.65
C ASN A 431 2.84 29.05 3.77
N GLY A 432 4.05 28.77 3.28
CA GLY A 432 4.33 27.61 2.45
C GLY A 432 4.10 26.29 3.18
N PHE A 433 4.55 26.18 4.43
CA PHE A 433 4.29 25.00 5.27
C PHE A 433 2.83 24.94 5.72
N LYS A 434 2.27 26.06 6.23
CA LYS A 434 0.88 26.13 6.67
C LYS A 434 -0.08 25.67 5.57
N ILE A 435 -0.06 26.33 4.42
CA ILE A 435 -0.98 26.06 3.31
C ILE A 435 -0.67 24.72 2.66
N GLY A 436 0.63 24.43 2.45
CA GLY A 436 1.08 23.22 1.77
C GLY A 436 0.72 21.95 2.53
N LEU A 437 1.06 21.86 3.82
CA LEU A 437 0.75 20.70 4.64
C LEU A 437 -0.75 20.61 4.94
N ALA A 438 -1.44 21.72 5.26
CA ALA A 438 -2.89 21.69 5.47
C ALA A 438 -3.65 21.15 4.25
N SER A 439 -3.25 21.55 3.05
CA SER A 439 -3.85 21.04 1.80
C SER A 439 -3.58 19.55 1.57
N ILE A 440 -2.37 19.07 1.91
CA ILE A 440 -2.07 17.63 1.83
C ILE A 440 -2.94 16.87 2.83
N PHE A 441 -2.97 17.28 4.09
CA PHE A 441 -3.74 16.61 5.14
C PHE A 441 -5.23 16.63 4.85
N GLU A 442 -5.79 17.73 4.36
CA GLU A 442 -7.17 17.78 3.87
C GLU A 442 -7.44 16.72 2.79
N SER A 443 -6.58 16.65 1.77
CA SER A 443 -6.75 15.65 0.70
C SER A 443 -6.59 14.21 1.20
N LEU A 444 -5.69 13.97 2.17
CA LEU A 444 -5.48 12.65 2.77
C LEU A 444 -6.64 12.25 3.67
N THR A 445 -7.22 13.18 4.44
CA THR A 445 -8.42 12.97 5.24
C THR A 445 -9.59 12.55 4.35
N GLU A 446 -9.88 13.32 3.30
CA GLU A 446 -10.98 12.98 2.38
C GLU A 446 -10.77 11.62 1.73
N PHE A 447 -9.56 11.36 1.23
CA PHE A 447 -9.20 10.06 0.66
C PHE A 447 -9.34 8.90 1.66
N SER A 448 -8.96 9.12 2.92
CA SER A 448 -9.09 8.11 3.99
C SER A 448 -10.56 7.86 4.34
N LYS A 449 -11.41 8.90 4.36
CA LYS A 449 -12.86 8.76 4.56
C LYS A 449 -13.52 7.94 3.45
N ASP A 450 -13.15 8.20 2.19
CA ASP A 450 -13.65 7.41 1.05
C ASP A 450 -13.26 5.93 1.18
N LEU A 451 -12.05 5.66 1.66
CA LEU A 451 -11.58 4.31 1.93
C LEU A 451 -12.31 3.64 3.10
N VAL A 452 -12.49 4.33 4.23
CA VAL A 452 -13.29 3.80 5.35
C VAL A 452 -14.69 3.41 4.87
N LYS A 453 -15.36 4.31 4.14
CA LYS A 453 -16.69 4.05 3.58
C LYS A 453 -16.69 2.81 2.68
N LEU A 454 -15.72 2.71 1.75
CA LEU A 454 -15.57 1.55 0.89
C LEU A 454 -15.47 0.25 1.70
N TYR A 455 -14.56 0.19 2.68
CA TYR A 455 -14.35 -1.03 3.45
C TYR A 455 -15.55 -1.37 4.35
N GLU A 456 -16.23 -0.38 4.91
CA GLU A 456 -17.47 -0.59 5.67
C GLU A 456 -18.61 -1.13 4.79
N ASP A 457 -18.80 -0.59 3.58
CA ASP A 457 -19.79 -1.06 2.61
C ASP A 457 -19.51 -2.53 2.21
N LEU A 458 -18.24 -2.87 1.94
CA LEU A 458 -17.82 -4.24 1.63
C LEU A 458 -18.01 -5.20 2.80
N LEU A 459 -17.73 -4.77 4.04
CA LEU A 459 -17.96 -5.57 5.24
C LEU A 459 -19.46 -5.81 5.47
N ALA A 460 -20.31 -4.81 5.25
CA ALA A 460 -21.76 -4.98 5.33
C ALA A 460 -22.27 -5.99 4.28
N GLN A 461 -21.70 -5.98 3.07
CA GLN A 461 -22.00 -6.96 2.02
C GLN A 461 -21.53 -8.37 2.40
N ALA A 462 -20.36 -8.51 3.03
CA ALA A 462 -19.87 -9.80 3.52
C ALA A 462 -20.77 -10.37 4.62
N ASN A 463 -21.16 -9.56 5.59
CA ASN A 463 -21.95 -9.99 6.75
C ASN A 463 -23.44 -10.24 6.43
N SER A 464 -24.03 -9.51 5.48
CA SER A 464 -25.46 -9.66 5.11
C SER A 464 -25.79 -11.02 4.50
N LYS A 465 -24.85 -11.65 3.78
CA LYS A 465 -25.06 -12.98 3.18
C LYS A 465 -24.86 -14.15 4.14
N ASP A 466 -24.16 -13.97 5.25
CA ASP A 466 -24.07 -14.99 6.31
C ASP A 466 -25.39 -15.10 7.10
N SER A 467 -26.12 -13.99 7.25
CA SER A 467 -27.46 -13.94 7.82
C SER A 467 -28.50 -14.71 6.98
N GLU A 468 -28.44 -14.58 5.65
CA GLU A 468 -29.32 -15.31 4.72
C GLU A 468 -29.03 -16.82 4.70
N LYS A 469 -27.76 -17.24 4.79
CA LYS A 469 -27.40 -18.66 4.95
C LYS A 469 -27.85 -19.23 6.30
N ALA A 470 -27.74 -18.46 7.39
CA ALA A 470 -28.18 -18.88 8.72
C ALA A 470 -29.72 -19.01 8.84
N THR A 471 -30.48 -18.21 8.08
CA THR A 471 -31.95 -18.28 8.04
C THR A 471 -32.47 -19.34 7.07
N ALA A 472 -31.76 -19.64 5.98
CA ALA A 472 -32.09 -20.74 5.07
C ALA A 472 -31.93 -22.13 5.72
N GLY A 473 -31.00 -22.30 6.68
CA GLY A 473 -30.83 -23.52 7.47
C GLY A 473 -31.92 -23.77 8.53
N LYS A 474 -32.88 -22.86 8.70
CA LYS A 474 -33.97 -22.94 9.70
C LYS A 474 -35.37 -22.87 9.06
N ARG A 475 -35.58 -23.50 7.90
CA ARG A 475 -36.96 -23.80 7.47
C ARG A 475 -37.41 -25.14 8.07
N PRO A 476 -38.55 -25.22 8.76
CA PRO A 476 -39.14 -26.50 9.15
C PRO A 476 -39.55 -27.25 7.88
N CYS A 477 -39.23 -28.55 7.82
CA CYS A 477 -39.75 -29.45 6.79
C CYS A 477 -41.28 -29.39 6.82
N VAL A 478 -41.87 -28.90 5.74
CA VAL A 478 -43.31 -29.02 5.50
C VAL A 478 -43.57 -30.44 5.01
N GLU A 479 -44.30 -31.21 5.82
CA GLU A 479 -44.84 -32.51 5.44
C GLU A 479 -45.74 -32.36 4.20
N GLY A 480 -45.43 -33.13 3.16
CA GLY A 480 -46.27 -33.25 1.97
C GLY A 480 -47.50 -34.13 2.24
N PRO A 481 -48.64 -33.90 1.58
CA PRO A 481 -49.87 -34.62 1.86
C PRO A 481 -49.86 -35.96 1.12
N TYR A 482 -49.59 -37.04 1.83
CA TYR A 482 -50.05 -38.38 1.43
C TYR A 482 -50.87 -38.97 2.57
N SER A 483 -52.18 -38.75 2.47
CA SER A 483 -53.20 -39.33 3.32
C SER A 483 -53.27 -40.85 3.15
N HIS A 484 -53.32 -41.51 4.30
CA HIS A 484 -53.61 -42.93 4.55
C HIS A 484 -54.67 -43.53 3.61
N ILE A 485 -54.34 -44.68 2.99
CA ILE A 485 -55.32 -45.66 2.55
C ILE A 485 -55.43 -46.69 3.69
N ALA A 486 -56.53 -46.63 4.43
CA ALA A 486 -56.91 -47.69 5.36
C ALA A 486 -57.51 -48.85 4.56
N VAL A 487 -56.94 -50.03 4.76
CA VAL A 487 -57.53 -51.31 4.39
C VAL A 487 -58.43 -51.71 5.55
N ASP A 488 -59.72 -51.92 5.29
CA ASP A 488 -60.55 -52.73 6.19
C ASP A 488 -61.30 -53.78 5.38
N ALA A 489 -61.21 -54.99 5.91
CA ALA A 489 -61.84 -56.20 5.44
C ALA A 489 -63.21 -56.37 6.11
N SER A 490 -64.26 -56.58 5.31
CA SER A 490 -65.37 -57.54 5.51
C SER A 490 -66.36 -57.40 4.36
#